data_AF-A0A3D9UVV8-F1
#
_entry.id   AF-A0A3D9UVV8-F1
#
_cell.length_a   1.000
_cell.length_b   1.000
_cell.length_c   1.000
_cell.angle_alpha   90.00
_cell.angle_beta   90.00
_cell.angle_gamma   90.00
#
_symmetry.space_group_name_H-M   'P 1'
#
loop_
_entity.id
_entity.type
_entity.pdbx_description
1 polymer ?
#
loop_
_entity_poly.entity_id
_entity_poly.type
_entity_poly.pdbx_seq_one_letter_code
_entity_poly.pdbx_strand_id
1 'polypeptide(L)'
;MLIYLLLFALAGCLFIWIGSNILKKERTPFIAGYNTVFHPKNERVLARRVGVVVILFGVETILFPPVAFFFNVEGFYFGILAGVDIVVVFILLIVDQLEV
;
A
#
# COMPACT_ATOMS: atom_id res chain seq x y z
N MET A 1 1.73 -22.27 -12.79
CA MET A 1 2.50 -21.05 -13.08
C MET A 1 1.62 -19.92 -13.60
N LEU A 2 0.95 -20.08 -14.76
CA LEU A 2 0.10 -19.04 -15.35
C LEU A 2 -1.05 -18.59 -14.42
N ILE A 3 -1.69 -19.54 -13.72
CA ILE A 3 -2.77 -19.23 -12.77
C ILE A 3 -2.29 -18.42 -11.57
N TYR A 4 -1.06 -18.65 -11.09
CA TYR A 4 -0.49 -17.86 -9.99
C TYR A 4 -0.18 -16.44 -10.45
N LEU A 5 0.40 -16.26 -11.64
CA LEU A 5 0.61 -14.93 -12.23
C LEU A 5 -0.71 -14.17 -12.38
N LEU A 6 -1.77 -14.85 -12.81
CA LEU A 6 -3.11 -14.25 -12.90
C LEU A 6 -3.64 -13.82 -11.53
N LEU A 7 -3.49 -14.67 -10.50
CA LEU A 7 -3.92 -14.35 -9.13
C LEU A 7 -3.18 -13.13 -8.56
N PHE A 8 -1.86 -13.06 -8.73
CA PHE A 8 -1.08 -11.89 -8.32
C PHE A 8 -1.45 -10.64 -9.11
N ALA A 9 -1.70 -10.77 -10.41
CA ALA A 9 -2.16 -9.65 -11.24
C ALA A 9 -3.53 -9.12 -10.76
N LEU A 10 -4.48 -10.01 -10.46
CA LEU A 10 -5.79 -9.62 -9.93
C LEU A 10 -5.67 -8.98 -8.53
N ALA A 11 -4.83 -9.53 -7.65
CA ALA A 11 -4.58 -8.96 -6.33
C ALA A 11 -3.94 -7.57 -6.42
N GLY A 12 -2.95 -7.40 -7.28
CA GLY A 12 -2.32 -6.10 -7.53
C GLY A 12 -3.29 -5.07 -8.11
N CYS A 13 -4.12 -5.46 -9.08
CA CYS A 13 -5.20 -4.62 -9.60
C CYS A 13 -6.18 -4.19 -8.49
N LEU A 14 -6.52 -5.09 -7.57
CA LEU A 14 -7.37 -4.77 -6.41
C LEU A 14 -6.71 -3.71 -5.51
N PHE A 15 -5.42 -3.85 -5.19
CA PHE A 15 -4.68 -2.85 -4.41
C PHE A 15 -4.62 -1.50 -5.12
N ILE A 16 -4.32 -1.46 -6.42
CA ILE A 16 -4.32 -0.23 -7.21
C ILE A 16 -5.70 0.44 -7.16
N TRP A 17 -6.77 -0.34 -7.30
CA TRP A 17 -8.13 0.17 -7.19
C TRP A 17 -8.43 0.73 -5.79
N ILE A 18 -8.05 0.02 -4.72
CA ILE A 18 -8.21 0.51 -3.33
C ILE A 18 -7.46 1.82 -3.14
N GLY A 19 -6.17 1.87 -3.48
CA GLY A 19 -5.35 3.08 -3.33
C GLY A 19 -5.90 4.25 -4.15
N SER A 20 -6.37 3.99 -5.37
CA SER A 20 -7.04 5.00 -6.20
C SER A 20 -8.33 5.54 -5.56
N ASN A 21 -9.10 4.69 -4.87
CA ASN A 21 -10.27 5.14 -4.12
C ASN A 21 -9.90 5.97 -2.90
N ILE A 22 -8.82 5.64 -2.20
CA ILE A 22 -8.30 6.44 -1.09
C ILE A 22 -7.90 7.84 -1.60
N LEU A 23 -7.16 7.91 -2.71
CA LEU A 23 -6.78 9.19 -3.34
C LEU A 23 -7.99 10.06 -3.70
N LYS A 24 -9.06 9.45 -4.22
CA LYS A 24 -10.28 10.16 -4.64
C LYS A 24 -11.14 10.62 -3.46
N LYS A 25 -11.22 9.81 -2.41
CA LYS A 25 -12.06 10.10 -1.23
C LYS A 25 -11.42 11.09 -0.28
N GLU A 26 -10.09 11.23 -0.31
CA GLU A 26 -9.32 12.15 0.52
C GLU A 26 -9.60 11.98 2.02
N ARG A 27 -9.97 10.76 2.42
CA ARG A 27 -10.43 10.40 3.76
C ARG A 27 -9.75 9.12 4.21
N THR A 28 -9.54 8.96 5.52
CA THR A 28 -8.83 7.81 6.10
C THR A 28 -9.63 7.00 7.13
N PRO A 29 -10.91 6.65 6.89
CA PRO A 29 -11.73 5.90 7.85
C PRO A 29 -11.26 4.46 8.06
N PHE A 30 -10.34 3.98 7.23
CA PHE A 30 -9.74 2.65 7.32
C PHE A 30 -8.62 2.57 8.37
N ILE A 31 -8.16 3.70 8.91
CA ILE A 31 -7.17 3.70 10.00
C ILE A 31 -7.86 3.23 11.28
N ALA A 32 -7.27 2.25 11.94
CA ALA A 32 -7.77 1.76 13.22
C ALA A 32 -7.78 2.90 14.25
N GLY A 33 -8.91 3.08 14.94
CA GLY A 33 -9.08 4.16 15.91
C GLY A 33 -9.36 5.54 15.30
N TYR A 34 -9.75 5.61 14.02
CA TYR A 34 -10.14 6.85 13.35
C TYR A 34 -11.19 7.65 14.15
N ASN A 35 -10.90 8.92 14.42
CA ASN A 35 -11.71 9.87 15.22
C ASN A 35 -12.07 9.37 16.63
N THR A 36 -11.31 8.42 17.17
CA THR A 36 -11.46 7.96 18.56
C THR A 36 -10.12 8.01 19.28
N VAL A 37 -9.11 7.29 18.77
CA VAL A 37 -7.74 7.26 19.30
C VAL A 37 -6.77 8.01 18.38
N PHE A 38 -7.02 7.99 17.07
CA PHE A 38 -6.24 8.69 16.06
C PHE A 38 -7.09 9.76 15.38
N HIS A 39 -6.64 11.00 15.44
CA HIS A 39 -7.28 12.14 14.79
C HIS A 39 -6.32 12.68 13.72
N PRO A 40 -6.60 12.44 12.42
CA PRO A 40 -5.72 12.92 11.35
C PRO A 40 -5.65 14.45 11.40
N LYS A 41 -4.44 15.01 11.45
CA LYS A 41 -4.27 16.48 11.42
C LYS A 41 -4.51 17.03 10.02
N ASN A 42 -4.01 16.32 9.00
CA ASN A 42 -4.19 16.68 7.61
C ASN A 42 -4.70 15.48 6.79
N GLU A 43 -5.97 15.13 7.03
CA GLU A 43 -6.60 13.92 6.46
C GLU A 43 -6.43 13.80 4.94
N ARG A 44 -6.53 14.92 4.22
CA ARG A 44 -6.36 14.94 2.77
C ARG A 44 -4.95 14.55 2.34
N VAL A 45 -3.93 15.14 2.97
CA VAL A 45 -2.52 14.83 2.66
C VAL A 45 -2.18 13.41 3.09
N LEU A 46 -2.64 12.97 4.26
CA LEU A 46 -2.43 11.62 4.76
C LEU A 46 -3.07 10.58 3.82
N ALA A 47 -4.35 10.76 3.45
CA ALA A 47 -5.03 9.91 2.49
C ALA A 47 -4.28 9.85 1.16
N ARG A 48 -3.77 11.00 0.67
CA ARG A 48 -3.00 11.03 -0.57
C ARG A 48 -1.72 10.22 -0.46
N ARG A 49 -0.94 10.39 0.61
CA ARG A 49 0.33 9.67 0.80
C ARG A 49 0.09 8.17 0.97
N VAL A 50 -0.88 7.76 1.81
CA VAL A 50 -1.24 6.35 2.01
C VAL A 50 -1.78 5.73 0.73
N GLY A 51 -2.65 6.43 -0.01
CA GLY A 51 -3.17 5.96 -1.28
C GLY A 51 -2.09 5.68 -2.32
N VAL A 52 -1.03 6.51 -2.37
CA VAL A 52 0.14 6.26 -3.23
C VAL A 52 0.88 4.99 -2.81
N VAL A 53 1.14 4.78 -1.53
CA VAL A 53 1.81 3.57 -1.02
C VAL A 53 1.02 2.32 -1.38
N VAL A 54 -0.31 2.34 -1.21
CA VAL A 54 -1.17 1.20 -1.58
C VAL A 54 -1.14 0.92 -3.09
N ILE A 55 -1.08 1.95 -3.93
CA ILE A 55 -0.92 1.78 -5.38
C ILE A 55 0.44 1.16 -5.72
N LEU A 56 1.52 1.65 -5.09
CA LEU A 56 2.87 1.12 -5.29
C LEU A 56 2.95 -0.36 -4.91
N PHE A 57 2.42 -0.72 -3.74
CA PHE A 57 2.32 -2.12 -3.33
C PHE A 57 1.53 -2.98 -4.34
N GLY A 58 0.45 -2.44 -4.91
CA GLY A 58 -0.29 -3.09 -5.98
C GLY A 58 0.55 -3.31 -7.24
N VAL A 59 1.34 -2.32 -7.66
CA VAL A 59 2.27 -2.43 -8.79
C VAL A 59 3.36 -3.47 -8.50
N GLU A 60 3.95 -3.46 -7.30
CA GLU A 60 4.93 -4.45 -6.86
C GLU A 60 4.35 -5.86 -6.88
N THR A 61 3.11 -6.03 -6.43
CA THR A 61 2.40 -7.32 -6.46
C THR A 61 2.23 -7.87 -7.88
N ILE A 62 2.02 -7.01 -8.89
CA ILE A 62 1.92 -7.41 -10.30
C ILE A 62 3.29 -7.75 -10.87
N LEU A 63 4.30 -6.92 -10.58
CA LEU A 63 5.62 -7.00 -11.21
C LEU A 63 6.54 -8.03 -10.57
N PHE A 64 6.38 -8.31 -9.27
CA PHE A 64 7.30 -9.19 -8.56
C PHE A 64 7.32 -10.62 -9.14
N PRO A 65 6.19 -11.29 -9.40
CA PRO A 65 6.22 -12.66 -9.92
C PRO A 65 6.97 -12.84 -11.26
N PRO A 66 6.75 -12.01 -12.31
CA PRO A 66 7.55 -12.13 -13.54
C PRO A 66 9.03 -11.78 -13.30
N VAL A 67 9.34 -10.75 -12.49
CA VAL A 67 10.73 -10.43 -12.14
C VAL A 67 11.40 -11.60 -11.42
N ALA A 68 10.73 -12.18 -10.44
CA ALA A 68 11.23 -13.33 -9.70
C ALA A 68 11.48 -14.54 -10.61
N PHE A 69 10.62 -14.76 -11.60
CA PHE A 69 10.78 -15.81 -12.58
C PHE A 69 12.00 -15.58 -13.50
N PHE A 70 12.17 -14.38 -14.05
CA PHE A 70 13.27 -14.09 -14.99
C PHE A 70 14.64 -13.96 -14.33
N PHE A 71 14.69 -13.49 -13.08
CA PHE A 71 15.94 -13.22 -12.35
C PHE A 71 16.22 -14.23 -11.23
N ASN A 72 15.42 -15.29 -11.12
CA ASN A 72 15.52 -16.32 -10.08
C ASN A 72 15.57 -15.75 -8.64
N VAL A 73 14.67 -14.80 -8.36
CA VAL A 73 14.56 -14.13 -7.06
C VAL A 73 13.60 -14.89 -6.17
N GLU A 74 13.98 -15.08 -4.90
CA GLU A 74 13.15 -15.79 -3.93
C GLU A 74 11.94 -14.97 -3.47
N GLY A 75 10.81 -15.65 -3.19
CA GLY A 75 9.60 -15.01 -2.65
C GLY A 75 9.82 -14.29 -1.31
N PHE A 76 10.89 -14.63 -0.58
CA PHE A 76 11.29 -13.92 0.64
C PHE A 76 11.45 -12.41 0.43
N TYR A 77 12.01 -11.99 -0.72
CA TYR A 77 12.21 -10.57 -1.04
C TYR A 77 10.90 -9.82 -1.23
N PHE A 78 9.84 -10.47 -1.71
CA PHE A 78 8.50 -9.87 -1.76
C PHE A 78 7.95 -9.62 -0.37
N GLY A 79 8.19 -10.55 0.57
CA GLY A 79 7.82 -10.37 1.97
C GLY A 79 8.52 -9.17 2.61
N ILE A 80 9.79 -8.94 2.28
CA ILE A 80 10.53 -7.74 2.72
C ILE A 80 9.90 -6.47 2.15
N LEU A 81 9.63 -6.44 0.83
CA LEU A 81 9.00 -5.28 0.18
C LEU A 81 7.65 -4.93 0.81
N ALA A 82 6.78 -5.92 0.99
CA ALA A 82 5.50 -5.76 1.67
C ALA A 82 5.67 -5.22 3.11
N GLY A 83 6.71 -5.68 3.82
CA GLY A 83 7.06 -5.16 5.15
C GLY A 83 7.49 -3.69 5.11
N VAL A 84 8.23 -3.27 4.08
CA VAL A 84 8.63 -1.87 3.88
C VAL A 84 7.40 -1.00 3.66
N ASP A 85 6.44 -1.40 2.82
CA ASP A 85 5.20 -0.64 2.63
C ASP A 85 4.44 -0.41 3.94
N ILE A 86 4.33 -1.45 4.77
CA ILE A 86 3.69 -1.36 6.09
C ILE A 86 4.42 -0.35 6.97
N VAL A 87 5.75 -0.42 7.02
CA VAL A 87 6.57 0.53 7.80
C VAL A 87 6.38 1.96 7.29
N VAL A 88 6.34 2.16 5.96
CA VAL A 88 6.09 3.48 5.36
C VAL A 88 4.72 4.01 5.77
N VAL A 89 3.66 3.18 5.77
CA VAL A 89 2.34 3.60 6.25
C VAL A 89 2.41 4.04 7.72
N PHE A 90 3.09 3.30 8.61
CA PHE A 90 3.24 3.72 10.01
C PHE A 90 4.01 5.02 10.16
N ILE A 91 5.08 5.22 9.39
CA ILE A 91 5.82 6.49 9.38
C ILE A 91 4.90 7.63 8.95
N LEU A 92 4.07 7.44 7.93
CA LEU A 92 3.11 8.45 7.47
C LEU A 92 2.11 8.84 8.57
N LEU A 93 1.63 7.87 9.36
CA LEU A 93 0.76 8.13 10.51
C LEU A 93 1.47 8.97 11.57
N ILE A 94 2.73 8.66 11.89
CA ILE A 94 3.52 9.42 12.87
C ILE A 94 3.78 10.84 12.36
N VAL A 95 4.18 10.98 11.09
CA VAL A 95 4.44 12.28 10.46
C VAL A 95 3.21 13.17 10.48
N ASP A 96 2.03 12.63 10.17
CA ASP A 96 0.77 13.40 10.26
C ASP A 96 0.54 13.95 11.69
N GLN A 97 0.92 13.22 12.74
CA GLN A 97 0.79 13.70 14.12
C GLN A 97 1.87 14.71 14.52
N LEU A 98 3.01 14.74 13.83
CA LEU A 98 4.10 15.69 14.05
C LEU A 98 3.94 16.98 13.23
N GLU A 99 3.16 16.97 12.14
CA GLU A 99 2.83 18.18 11.39
C GLU A 99 2.16 19.18 12.36
N VAL A 100 2.72 20.40 12.43
CA VAL A 100 2.27 21.51 13.30
C VAL A 100 1.26 22.37 12.57
#